data_AF-A1YG41-F1
#
_entry.id   AF-A1YG41-F1
#
_cell.length_a   1.000
_cell.length_b   1.000
_cell.length_c   1.000
_cell.angle_alpha   90.00
_cell.angle_beta   90.00
_cell.angle_gamma   90.00
#
_symmetry.space_group_name_H-M   'P 1'
#
loop_
_entity.id
_entity.type
_entity.pdbx_description
1 polymer ?
#
loop_
_entity_poly.entity_id
_entity_poly.type
_entity_poly.pdbx_seq_one_letter_code
_entity_poly.pdbx_strand_id
1 'polypeptide(L)' 'PEKQLNDIEDCDLNVVRLCFQVFLPDEHGNLTTALPPVVSNPIYDN' A
#
# COMPACT_ATOMS: atom_id res chain seq x y z
N PRO A 1 10.22 16.80 -3.81
CA PRO A 1 10.96 16.24 -4.97
C PRO A 1 12.19 15.42 -4.55
N GLU A 2 13.08 15.96 -3.71
CA GLU A 2 14.32 15.27 -3.30
C GLU A 2 14.10 14.03 -2.41
N LYS A 3 13.06 14.00 -1.57
CA LYS A 3 12.76 12.82 -0.73
C LYS A 3 12.43 11.56 -1.54
N GLN A 4 11.79 11.70 -2.70
CA GLN A 4 11.43 10.56 -3.55
C GLN A 4 12.65 9.88 -4.20
N LEU A 5 13.80 10.58 -4.26
CA LEU A 5 15.00 10.03 -4.89
C LEU A 5 15.75 9.07 -3.96
N ASN A 6 15.78 9.35 -2.64
CA ASN A 6 16.40 8.48 -1.65
C ASN A 6 15.63 7.15 -1.49
N ASP A 7 14.32 7.17 -1.69
CA ASP A 7 13.46 5.99 -1.54
C ASP A 7 13.75 4.92 -2.62
N ILE A 8 14.37 5.28 -3.75
CA ILE A 8 14.70 4.34 -4.83
C ILE A 8 15.94 3.51 -4.49
N GLU A 9 16.94 4.10 -3.83
CA GLU A 9 18.19 3.42 -3.47
C GLU A 9 17.98 2.36 -2.36
N ASP A 10 17.00 2.58 -1.48
CA ASP A 10 16.65 1.65 -0.39
C ASP A 10 15.52 0.66 -0.77
N CYS A 11 15.04 0.68 -2.01
CA CYS A 11 13.95 -0.18 -2.45
C CYS A 11 14.47 -1.57 -2.85
N ASP A 12 14.15 -2.60 -2.07
CA ASP A 12 14.46 -3.98 -2.41
C ASP A 12 13.50 -4.50 -3.49
N LEU A 13 14.03 -4.68 -4.70
CA LEU A 13 13.27 -5.09 -5.87
C LEU A 13 12.90 -6.58 -5.87
N ASN A 14 13.53 -7.39 -5.02
CA ASN A 14 13.26 -8.84 -4.95
C ASN A 14 12.18 -9.16 -3.91
N VAL A 15 11.66 -8.17 -3.19
CA VAL A 15 10.62 -8.37 -2.18
C VAL A 15 9.49 -7.36 -2.36
N VAL A 16 8.26 -7.87 -2.36
CA VAL A 16 7.06 -7.02 -2.36
C VAL A 16 6.15 -7.37 -1.21
N ARG A 17 5.36 -6.39 -0.78
CA ARG A 17 4.27 -6.61 0.17
C ARG A 17 2.99 -6.07 -0.45
N LEU A 18 1.93 -6.87 -0.44
CA LEU A 18 0.60 -6.42 -0.84
C LEU A 18 0.01 -5.56 0.28
N CYS A 19 -0.49 -4.38 -0.08
CA CYS A 19 -1.22 -3.46 0.80
C CYS A 19 -2.71 -3.50 0.43
N PHE A 20 -3.55 -3.89 1.38
CA PHE A 20 -5.00 -3.98 1.19
C PHE A 20 -5.65 -2.77 1.85
N GLN A 21 -6.33 -1.97 1.03
CA GLN A 21 -7.08 -0.80 1.47
C GLN A 21 -8.57 -1.04 1.22
N VAL A 22 -9.37 -0.90 2.26
CA VAL A 22 -10.82 -1.05 2.19
C VAL A 22 -11.47 0.32 2.34
N PHE A 23 -12.50 0.57 1.54
CA PHE A 23 -13.35 1.75 1.64
C PHE A 23 -14.78 1.28 1.93
N LEU A 24 -15.38 1.80 3.00
CA LEU A 24 -16.77 1.54 3.35
C LEU A 24 -17.68 2.52 2.60
N PRO A 25 -18.88 2.08 2.18
CA PRO A 25 -19.89 2.97 1.64
C PRO A 25 -20.42 3.91 2.72
N ASP A 26 -20.70 5.15 2.35
CA ASP A 26 -21.49 6.08 3.13
C ASP A 26 -23.00 5.85 2.93
N GLU A 27 -23.82 6.67 3.60
CA GLU A 27 -25.28 6.65 3.52
C GLU A 27 -25.83 6.86 2.10
N HIS A 28 -25.02 7.39 1.17
CA HIS A 28 -25.37 7.58 -0.23
C HIS A 28 -24.78 6.50 -1.15
N GLY A 29 -24.10 5.49 -0.58
CA GLY A 29 -23.47 4.39 -1.29
C GLY A 29 -22.08 4.70 -1.86
N ASN A 30 -21.50 5.86 -1.56
CA ASN A 30 -20.16 6.21 -2.05
C ASN A 30 -19.08 5.63 -1.13
N LEU A 31 -18.00 5.09 -1.70
CA LEU A 31 -16.91 4.47 -0.95
C LEU A 31 -15.94 5.53 -0.39
N THR A 32 -16.34 6.24 0.66
CA THR A 32 -15.61 7.41 1.16
C THR A 32 -14.82 7.15 2.45
N THR A 33 -15.20 6.14 3.23
CA THR A 33 -14.56 5.88 4.53
C THR A 33 -13.45 4.84 4.39
N ALA A 34 -12.20 5.28 4.40
CA ALA A 34 -11.04 4.40 4.36
C ALA A 34 -10.80 3.74 5.73
N LEU A 35 -10.70 2.40 5.76
CA LEU A 35 -10.22 1.66 6.93
C LEU A 35 -8.69 1.67 7.01
N PRO A 36 -8.08 1.41 8.17
CA PRO A 36 -6.63 1.24 8.23
C PRO A 36 -6.15 0.14 7.26
N PRO A 37 -5.12 0.41 6.44
CA PRO A 37 -4.62 -0.58 5.50
C PRO A 37 -3.98 -1.76 6.23
N VAL A 38 -4.09 -2.94 5.62
CA VAL A 38 -3.44 -4.17 6.12
C VAL A 38 -2.38 -4.59 5.11
N VAL A 39 -1.17 -4.84 5.61
CA VAL A 39 -0.04 -5.25 4.76
C VAL A 39 0.26 -6.72 4.99
N SER A 40 0.34 -7.47 3.90
CA SER A 40 0.70 -8.90 3.91
C SER A 40 2.14 -9.15 4.40
N ASN A 41 2.45 -10.44 4.58
CA ASN A 41 3.82 -10.92 4.68
C ASN A 41 4.62 -10.62 3.40
N PRO A 42 5.95 -10.48 3.48
CA PRO A 42 6.78 -10.29 2.29
C PRO A 42 6.70 -11.48 1.32
N ILE A 43 6.71 -11.16 0.03
CA ILE A 43 6.74 -12.09 -1.09
C ILE A 43 8.07 -11.87 -1.79
N TYR A 44 8.86 -12.93 -1.92
CA TYR A 44 10.17 -12.90 -2.55
C TYR A 44 10.10 -13.41 -3.98
N ASP A 45 10.82 -12.76 -4.89
CA ASP A 45 11.09 -13.28 -6.24
C ASP A 45 11.99 -14.52 -6.15
N ASN A 46 11.74 -15.55 -6.97
CA ASN A 46 12.32 -16.89 -6.82
C ASN A 46 13.14 -17.34 -8.04
#